data_AF-A0A357WX58-F1
#
_entry.id   AF-A0A357WX58-F1
#
_cell.length_a   1.000
_cell.length_b   1.000
_cell.length_c   1.000
_cell.angle_alpha   90.00
_cell.angle_beta   90.00
_cell.angle_gamma   90.00
#
_symmetry.space_group_name_H-M   'P 1'
#
loop_
_entity.id
_entity.type
_entity.pdbx_description
1 polymer ?
#
loop_
_entity_poly.entity_id
_entity_poly.type
_entity_poly.pdbx_seq_one_letter_code
_entity_poly.pdbx_strand_id
1 'polypeptide(L)'
;DPPYNTGAKDWKYNNDYVDSSDSWRHSKWLSMMQKRLRIAKRILNPDTGVLIVTIDEHEVHHLRILLEQLFPEFYIQMVTVVINPKGVTQGRFSRVEEYIVYCFAPNAFVADNDDNLLNPPIPNRKPRWKGLLRSGTDANRSDRESMFYPVLVDSERQAVVKAGNYLP
;
A
#
# COMPACT_ATOMS: atom_id res chain seq x y z
N ASP A 1 -14.32 1.16 1.70
CA ASP A 1 -14.86 2.48 1.37
C ASP A 1 -15.94 2.92 2.35
N PRO A 2 -15.55 3.30 3.59
CA PRO A 2 -16.45 3.93 4.54
C PRO A 2 -16.77 5.37 4.11
N PRO A 3 -17.85 6.00 4.63
CA PRO A 3 -18.07 7.42 4.39
C PRO A 3 -16.92 8.24 4.97
N TYR A 4 -16.44 9.22 4.22
CA TYR A 4 -15.25 10.01 4.56
C TYR A 4 -15.55 11.19 5.50
N ASN A 5 -16.82 11.36 5.88
CA ASN A 5 -17.25 12.40 6.83
C ASN A 5 -16.93 13.85 6.35
N THR A 6 -16.94 14.05 5.03
CA THR A 6 -16.69 15.34 4.38
C THR A 6 -17.84 16.33 4.55
N GLY A 7 -19.02 15.87 5.01
CA GLY A 7 -20.26 16.66 5.03
C GLY A 7 -20.97 16.72 3.68
N ALA A 8 -20.47 16.02 2.65
CA ALA A 8 -21.14 15.95 1.35
C ALA A 8 -22.44 15.14 1.43
N LYS A 9 -23.53 15.68 0.86
CA LYS A 9 -24.85 15.03 0.83
C LYS A 9 -25.07 14.27 -0.47
N ASP A 10 -24.15 13.40 -0.83
CA ASP A 10 -24.32 12.56 -2.02
C ASP A 10 -25.20 11.34 -1.69
N TRP A 11 -25.98 10.87 -2.66
CA TRP A 11 -26.97 9.81 -2.46
C TRP A 11 -26.36 8.42 -2.32
N LYS A 12 -25.15 8.21 -2.86
CA LYS A 12 -24.44 6.91 -2.81
C LYS A 12 -23.75 6.65 -1.47
N TYR A 13 -23.28 7.70 -0.81
CA TYR A 13 -22.52 7.60 0.44
C TYR A 13 -23.05 8.65 1.42
N ASN A 14 -23.51 8.21 2.58
CA ASN A 14 -23.88 9.14 3.64
C ASN A 14 -22.62 9.72 4.30
N ASN A 15 -21.99 10.66 3.60
CA ASN A 15 -20.83 11.43 4.07
C ASN A 15 -21.21 12.54 5.08
N ASP A 16 -22.50 12.64 5.42
CA ASP A 16 -23.09 13.48 6.47
C ASP A 16 -23.63 12.59 7.62
N TYR A 17 -22.94 11.48 7.92
CA TYR A 17 -23.33 10.58 9.01
C TYR A 17 -23.37 11.30 10.37
N VAL A 18 -22.53 12.32 10.53
CA VAL A 18 -22.58 13.24 11.66
C VAL A 18 -22.59 14.66 11.13
N ASP A 19 -23.48 15.48 11.67
CA ASP A 19 -23.58 16.89 11.31
C ASP A 19 -22.22 17.59 11.46
N SER A 20 -21.82 18.32 10.43
CA SER A 20 -20.55 19.06 10.41
C SER A 20 -20.36 20.06 11.55
N SER A 21 -21.44 20.57 12.13
CA SER A 21 -21.45 21.49 13.28
C SER A 21 -21.30 20.78 14.63
N ASP A 22 -21.37 19.46 14.65
CA ASP A 22 -21.20 18.66 15.85
C ASP A 22 -19.72 18.60 16.26
N SER A 23 -19.42 19.16 17.43
CA SER A 23 -18.07 19.15 18.00
C SER A 23 -17.52 17.73 18.22
N TRP A 24 -18.39 16.71 18.29
CA TRP A 24 -18.03 15.31 18.52
C TRP A 24 -18.03 14.47 17.24
N ARG A 25 -18.09 15.08 16.05
CA ARG A 25 -18.22 14.38 14.76
C ARG A 25 -17.20 13.24 14.56
N HIS A 26 -15.93 13.50 14.84
CA HIS A 26 -14.86 12.50 14.68
C HIS A 26 -15.01 11.34 15.67
N SER A 27 -15.41 11.63 16.92
CA SER A 27 -15.67 10.60 17.94
C SER A 27 -16.87 9.72 17.58
N LYS A 28 -17.93 10.32 17.02
CA LYS A 28 -19.12 9.60 16.54
C LYS A 28 -18.79 8.75 15.32
N TRP A 29 -18.00 9.26 14.38
CA TRP A 29 -17.49 8.50 13.24
C TRP A 29 -16.63 7.31 13.68
N LEU A 30 -15.68 7.53 14.59
CA LEU A 30 -14.87 6.47 15.19
C LEU A 30 -15.73 5.40 15.86
N SER A 31 -16.75 5.80 16.63
CA SER A 31 -17.67 4.86 17.28
C SER A 31 -18.45 4.02 16.27
N MET A 32 -18.84 4.61 15.14
CA MET A 32 -19.51 3.94 14.02
C MET A 32 -18.58 2.93 13.35
N MET A 33 -17.33 3.32 13.08
CA MET A 33 -16.31 2.48 12.45
C MET A 33 -15.87 1.34 13.37
N GLN A 34 -15.63 1.61 14.65
CA GLN A 34 -15.18 0.60 15.62
C GLN A 34 -16.16 -0.58 15.70
N LYS A 35 -17.47 -0.31 15.72
CA LYS A 35 -18.49 -1.37 15.73
C LYS A 35 -18.38 -2.29 14.51
N ARG A 36 -18.16 -1.72 13.32
CA ARG A 36 -18.03 -2.47 12.05
C ARG A 36 -16.72 -3.23 11.97
N LEU A 37 -15.61 -2.57 12.30
CA LEU A 37 -14.28 -3.17 12.29
C LEU A 37 -14.16 -4.33 13.29
N ARG A 38 -14.84 -4.26 14.44
CA ARG A 38 -14.93 -5.40 15.38
C ARG A 38 -15.64 -6.61 14.79
N ILE A 39 -16.64 -6.41 13.93
CA ILE A 39 -17.31 -7.51 13.22
C ILE A 39 -16.39 -8.01 12.10
N ALA A 40 -15.79 -7.12 11.33
CA ALA A 40 -14.83 -7.47 10.28
C ALA A 40 -13.68 -8.33 10.83
N LYS A 41 -13.14 -7.98 12.00
CA LYS A 41 -12.09 -8.76 12.68
C LYS A 41 -12.53 -10.20 12.99
N ARG A 42 -13.81 -10.44 13.28
CA ARG A 42 -14.33 -11.78 13.61
C ARG A 42 -14.45 -12.69 12.38
N ILE A 43 -14.67 -12.10 11.21
CA ILE A 43 -14.83 -12.85 9.95
C ILE A 43 -13.51 -12.95 9.16
N LEU A 44 -12.55 -12.08 9.43
CA LEU A 44 -11.26 -12.07 8.76
C LEU A 44 -10.44 -13.29 9.18
N ASN A 45 -9.81 -13.94 8.20
CA ASN A 45 -8.88 -15.02 8.50
C ASN A 45 -7.71 -14.46 9.36
N PRO A 46 -7.48 -15.00 10.56
CA PRO A 46 -6.47 -14.45 11.47
C PRO A 46 -5.03 -14.71 11.01
N ASP A 47 -4.82 -15.60 10.04
CA ASP A 47 -3.51 -16.02 9.56
C ASP A 47 -3.12 -15.27 8.28
N THR A 48 -4.01 -15.26 7.29
CA THR A 48 -3.73 -14.77 5.92
C THR A 48 -4.67 -13.67 5.44
N GLY A 49 -5.63 -13.23 6.28
CA GLY A 49 -6.60 -12.21 5.91
C GLY A 49 -5.97 -10.83 5.73
N VAL A 50 -6.49 -10.07 4.76
CA VAL A 50 -6.12 -8.67 4.55
C VAL A 50 -7.37 -7.81 4.61
N LEU A 51 -7.36 -6.83 5.52
CA LEU A 51 -8.38 -5.79 5.57
C LEU A 51 -7.88 -4.57 4.77
N ILE A 52 -8.69 -4.09 3.84
CA ILE A 52 -8.36 -2.95 2.98
C ILE A 52 -9.41 -1.86 3.21
N VAL A 53 -8.96 -0.66 3.58
CA VAL A 53 -9.85 0.47 3.85
C VAL A 53 -9.35 1.69 3.06
N THR A 54 -10.18 2.17 2.15
CA THR A 54 -9.99 3.47 1.48
C THR A 54 -10.41 4.59 2.43
N ILE A 55 -9.71 5.72 2.41
CA ILE A 55 -9.97 6.85 3.29
C ILE A 55 -9.40 8.14 2.69
N ASP A 56 -10.02 9.27 2.97
CA ASP A 56 -9.47 10.58 2.66
C ASP A 56 -8.65 11.15 3.84
N GLU A 57 -8.24 12.40 3.72
CA GLU A 57 -7.47 13.12 4.74
C GLU A 57 -8.23 13.41 6.04
N HIS A 58 -9.56 13.44 6.02
CA HIS A 58 -10.33 13.96 7.15
C HIS A 58 -10.32 12.99 8.31
N GLU A 59 -10.30 11.69 8.00
CA GLU A 59 -10.39 10.62 8.99
C GLU A 59 -9.19 9.65 8.97
N VAL A 60 -8.21 9.82 8.07
CA VAL A 60 -7.05 8.90 7.97
C VAL A 60 -6.32 8.71 9.30
N HIS A 61 -6.07 9.78 10.05
CA HIS A 61 -5.35 9.70 11.32
C HIS A 61 -6.17 9.02 12.41
N HIS A 62 -7.47 9.34 12.50
CA HIS A 62 -8.39 8.71 13.44
C HIS A 62 -8.53 7.22 13.14
N LEU A 63 -8.74 6.87 11.86
CA LEU A 63 -8.83 5.49 11.40
C LEU A 63 -7.56 4.71 11.70
N ARG A 64 -6.38 5.31 11.46
CA ARG A 64 -5.09 4.66 11.71
C ARG A 64 -4.92 4.24 13.18
N ILE A 65 -5.22 5.14 14.11
CA ILE A 65 -5.16 4.85 15.55
C ILE A 65 -6.14 3.73 15.91
N LEU A 66 -7.37 3.79 15.38
CA LEU A 66 -8.39 2.77 15.64
C LEU A 66 -7.97 1.39 15.10
N LEU A 67 -7.37 1.33 13.92
CA LEU A 67 -6.88 0.09 13.32
C LEU A 67 -5.73 -0.49 14.14
N GLU A 68 -4.78 0.31 14.60
CA GLU A 68 -3.69 -0.15 15.48
C GLU A 68 -4.23 -0.72 16.81
N GLN A 69 -5.25 -0.10 17.39
CA GLN A 69 -5.90 -0.62 18.60
C GLN A 69 -6.65 -1.94 18.37
N LEU A 70 -7.34 -2.07 17.23
CA LEU A 70 -8.15 -3.25 16.94
C LEU A 70 -7.33 -4.42 16.38
N PHE A 71 -6.24 -4.16 15.68
CA PHE A 71 -5.43 -5.15 14.98
C PHE A 71 -3.93 -5.02 15.35
N PRO A 72 -3.56 -5.17 16.64
CA PRO A 72 -2.19 -4.91 17.09
C PRO A 72 -1.15 -5.87 16.50
N GLU A 73 -1.56 -7.09 16.15
CA GLU A 73 -0.70 -8.13 15.55
C GLU A 73 -0.59 -8.00 14.03
N PHE A 74 -1.37 -7.10 13.41
CA PHE A 74 -1.39 -6.95 11.97
C PHE A 74 -0.32 -5.96 11.54
N TYR A 75 0.32 -6.23 10.40
CA TYR A 75 1.17 -5.24 9.76
C TYR A 75 0.30 -4.22 9.01
N ILE A 76 0.41 -2.94 9.37
CA ILE A 76 -0.43 -1.88 8.81
C ILE A 76 0.39 -0.99 7.87
N GLN A 77 0.03 -1.02 6.59
CA GLN A 77 0.67 -0.23 5.54
C GLN A 77 -0.32 0.78 4.95
N MET A 78 0.12 2.03 4.81
CA MET A 78 -0.62 3.08 4.13
C MET A 78 -0.03 3.30 2.73
N VAL A 79 -0.90 3.40 1.73
CA VAL A 79 -0.55 3.68 0.34
C VAL A 79 -1.30 4.95 -0.10
N THR A 80 -0.60 5.83 -0.80
CA THR A 80 -1.21 7.02 -1.42
C THR A 80 -1.71 6.65 -2.81
N VAL A 81 -2.95 7.03 -3.12
CA VAL A 81 -3.58 6.83 -4.42
C VAL A 81 -3.88 8.18 -5.05
N VAL A 82 -3.41 8.39 -6.28
CA VAL A 82 -3.70 9.61 -7.03
C VAL A 82 -5.07 9.48 -7.67
N ILE A 83 -6.02 10.29 -7.21
CA ILE A 83 -7.41 10.32 -7.69
C ILE A 83 -7.61 11.32 -8.82
N ASN A 84 -6.83 12.40 -8.86
CA ASN A 84 -6.89 13.41 -9.91
C ASN A 84 -5.50 14.06 -10.10
N PRO A 85 -4.72 13.65 -11.11
CA PRO A 85 -3.37 14.19 -11.34
C PRO A 85 -3.32 15.70 -11.58
N LYS A 86 -4.41 16.32 -12.07
CA LYS A 86 -4.49 17.78 -12.24
C LYS A 86 -4.59 18.51 -10.91
N GLY A 87 -5.13 17.83 -9.91
CA GLY A 87 -5.43 18.35 -8.59
C GLY A 87 -6.64 19.28 -8.57
N VAL A 88 -7.16 19.49 -7.35
CA VAL A 88 -8.22 20.46 -7.08
C VAL A 88 -7.72 21.44 -6.03
N THR A 89 -7.74 22.73 -6.35
CA THR A 89 -7.31 23.81 -5.47
C THR A 89 -8.50 24.37 -4.69
N GLN A 90 -8.38 24.45 -3.37
CA GLN A 90 -9.38 25.09 -2.49
C GLN A 90 -8.74 26.25 -1.70
N GLY A 91 -8.00 27.13 -2.40
CA GLY A 91 -7.32 28.29 -1.82
C GLY A 91 -5.98 27.99 -1.11
N ARG A 92 -5.49 26.75 -1.17
CA ARG A 92 -4.16 26.31 -0.67
C ARG A 92 -3.49 25.40 -1.72
N PHE A 93 -2.65 24.45 -1.29
CA PHE A 93 -2.10 23.44 -2.19
C PHE A 93 -3.20 22.62 -2.87
N SER A 94 -2.97 22.28 -4.14
CA SER A 94 -3.85 21.40 -4.89
C SER A 94 -3.75 19.99 -4.35
N ARG A 95 -4.90 19.39 -4.06
CA ARG A 95 -4.98 17.99 -3.66
C ARG A 95 -5.14 17.08 -4.86
N VAL A 96 -4.39 15.99 -4.89
CA VAL A 96 -4.42 15.01 -5.98
C VAL A 96 -4.73 13.60 -5.50
N GLU A 97 -4.78 13.40 -4.19
CA GLU A 97 -4.65 12.09 -3.55
C GLU A 97 -5.70 11.76 -2.48
N GLU A 98 -5.88 10.46 -2.31
CA GLU A 98 -6.52 9.76 -1.19
C GLU A 98 -5.57 8.67 -0.67
N TYR A 99 -6.02 7.94 0.35
CA TYR A 99 -5.24 6.91 1.01
C TYR A 99 -5.96 5.56 1.00
N ILE A 100 -5.17 4.48 0.94
CA ILE A 100 -5.62 3.13 1.22
C ILE A 100 -4.78 2.58 2.36
N VAL A 101 -5.44 2.09 3.40
CA VAL A 101 -4.81 1.41 4.53
C VAL A 101 -5.04 -0.09 4.40
N TYR A 102 -3.94 -0.83 4.29
CA TYR A 102 -3.90 -2.28 4.30
C TYR A 102 -3.52 -2.76 5.70
N CYS A 103 -4.28 -3.68 6.26
CA CYS A 103 -3.94 -4.40 7.49
C CYS A 103 -3.74 -5.87 7.12
N PHE A 104 -2.50 -6.34 7.15
CA PHE A 104 -2.11 -7.70 6.83
C PHE A 104 -2.08 -8.54 8.11
N ALA A 105 -2.79 -9.67 8.11
CA ALA A 105 -2.58 -10.70 9.12
C ALA A 105 -1.12 -11.20 9.09
N PRO A 106 -0.61 -11.82 10.17
CA PRO A 106 0.82 -12.11 10.32
C PRO A 106 1.48 -12.85 9.16
N ASN A 107 0.75 -13.77 8.50
CA ASN A 107 1.25 -14.56 7.38
C ASN A 107 0.69 -14.11 6.03
N ALA A 108 0.00 -12.98 5.97
CA ALA A 108 -0.46 -12.38 4.73
C ALA A 108 0.68 -11.62 4.05
N PHE A 109 0.87 -11.84 2.76
CA PHE A 109 1.86 -11.12 1.94
C PHE A 109 1.31 -10.86 0.54
N VAL A 110 1.90 -9.87 -0.13
CA VAL A 110 1.65 -9.63 -1.55
C VAL A 110 2.54 -10.59 -2.33
N ALA A 111 1.92 -11.53 -3.05
CA ALA A 111 2.66 -12.42 -3.93
C ALA A 111 3.21 -11.63 -5.12
N ASP A 112 4.46 -11.91 -5.50
CA ASP A 112 5.02 -11.40 -6.74
C ASP A 112 4.21 -11.93 -7.92
N ASN A 113 3.88 -11.03 -8.84
CA ASN A 113 3.19 -11.36 -10.08
C ASN A 113 3.87 -10.64 -11.25
N ASP A 114 4.01 -11.35 -12.36
CA ASP A 114 4.50 -10.78 -13.60
C ASP A 114 3.49 -9.78 -14.22
N ASP A 115 2.20 -9.91 -13.89
CA ASP A 115 1.19 -8.97 -14.32
C ASP A 115 1.18 -7.72 -13.42
N ASN A 116 1.38 -6.55 -14.03
CA ASN A 116 1.26 -5.29 -13.30
C ASN A 116 -0.20 -4.85 -13.12
N LEU A 117 -1.17 -5.58 -13.68
CA LEU A 117 -2.62 -5.35 -13.63
C LEU A 117 -3.08 -3.98 -14.14
N LEU A 118 -2.16 -3.19 -14.69
CA LEU A 118 -2.39 -1.84 -15.21
C LEU A 118 -2.36 -1.81 -16.73
N ASN A 119 -1.70 -2.78 -17.36
CA ASN A 119 -1.54 -2.87 -18.80
C ASN A 119 -1.84 -4.30 -19.26
N PRO A 120 -2.34 -4.49 -20.48
CA PRO A 120 -2.46 -5.82 -21.05
C PRO A 120 -1.09 -6.52 -21.04
N PRO A 121 -1.07 -7.86 -20.84
CA PRO A 121 0.17 -8.62 -20.78
C PRO A 121 0.96 -8.41 -22.08
N ILE A 122 2.21 -7.99 -21.94
CA ILE A 122 3.09 -7.73 -23.08
C ILE A 122 3.78 -9.06 -23.43
N PRO A 123 3.48 -9.70 -24.59
CA PRO A 123 4.21 -10.89 -25.01
C PRO A 123 5.68 -10.52 -25.25
N ASN A 124 6.60 -11.43 -24.88
CA ASN A 124 8.07 -11.21 -24.94
C ASN A 124 8.56 -10.00 -24.11
N ARG A 125 8.24 -9.97 -22.82
CA ARG A 125 8.77 -8.98 -21.88
C ARG A 125 10.30 -9.03 -21.87
N LYS A 126 10.95 -8.01 -22.45
CA LYS A 126 12.42 -7.89 -22.35
C LYS A 126 12.80 -7.71 -20.87
N PRO A 127 13.85 -8.40 -20.39
CA PRO A 127 14.30 -8.23 -19.02
C PRO A 127 14.65 -6.77 -18.77
N ARG A 128 14.18 -6.22 -17.63
CA ARG A 128 14.62 -4.90 -17.20
C ARG A 128 16.05 -5.01 -16.66
N TRP A 129 17.03 -4.68 -17.50
CA TRP A 129 18.45 -4.62 -17.10
C TRP A 129 18.68 -3.76 -15.86
N LYS A 130 17.85 -2.72 -15.63
CA LYS A 130 17.92 -1.89 -14.42
C LYS A 130 17.84 -2.70 -13.12
N GLY A 131 17.08 -3.79 -13.07
CA GLY A 131 17.01 -4.66 -11.88
C GLY A 131 18.29 -5.45 -11.63
N LEU A 132 19.12 -5.62 -12.67
CA LEU A 132 20.45 -6.23 -12.59
C LEU A 132 21.55 -5.18 -12.38
N LEU A 133 21.23 -3.89 -12.44
CA LEU A 133 22.14 -2.81 -12.13
C LEU A 133 22.08 -2.51 -10.64
N ARG A 134 23.25 -2.41 -10.02
CA ARG A 134 23.36 -1.94 -8.65
C ARG A 134 23.02 -0.45 -8.59
N SER A 135 22.15 -0.07 -7.67
CA SER A 135 21.78 1.32 -7.39
C SER A 135 21.99 1.63 -5.91
N GLY A 136 22.29 2.89 -5.59
CA GLY A 136 22.53 3.35 -4.21
C GLY A 136 24.00 3.70 -3.95
N THR A 137 24.38 3.75 -2.69
CA THR A 137 25.77 3.99 -2.28
C THR A 137 26.69 2.83 -2.64
N ASP A 138 27.95 3.14 -2.92
CA ASP A 138 29.01 2.21 -3.34
C ASP A 138 28.71 1.45 -4.66
N ALA A 139 27.93 2.03 -5.57
CA ALA A 139 27.47 1.35 -6.79
C ALA A 139 28.57 1.16 -7.86
N ASN A 140 29.67 1.93 -7.81
CA ASN A 140 30.75 1.74 -8.76
C ASN A 140 31.58 0.52 -8.40
N ARG A 141 32.21 -0.09 -9.42
CA ARG A 141 33.12 -1.22 -9.23
C ARG A 141 34.29 -0.89 -8.30
N SER A 142 34.79 0.35 -8.37
CA SER A 142 35.85 0.87 -7.51
C SER A 142 35.48 0.97 -6.05
N ASP A 143 34.18 1.05 -5.73
CA ASP A 143 33.76 1.36 -4.37
C ASP A 143 33.91 0.14 -3.46
N ARG A 144 33.63 -1.07 -3.99
CA ARG A 144 33.83 -2.37 -3.29
C ARG A 144 34.04 -3.53 -4.28
N GLU A 145 35.30 -3.96 -4.43
CA GLU A 145 35.72 -5.06 -5.33
C GLU A 145 34.99 -6.39 -5.07
N SER A 146 34.73 -6.72 -3.80
CA SER A 146 34.06 -7.98 -3.40
C SER A 146 32.61 -8.11 -3.87
N MET A 147 31.99 -7.03 -4.33
CA MET A 147 30.60 -7.02 -4.80
C MET A 147 30.46 -7.10 -6.33
N PHE A 148 31.54 -7.36 -7.05
CA PHE A 148 31.50 -7.56 -8.49
C PHE A 148 31.88 -8.98 -8.85
N TYR A 149 30.89 -9.84 -9.10
CA TYR A 149 31.10 -11.27 -9.37
C TYR A 149 30.17 -11.75 -10.50
N PRO A 150 30.57 -12.77 -11.27
CA PRO A 150 29.72 -13.34 -12.30
C PRO A 150 28.61 -14.19 -11.68
N VAL A 151 27.44 -14.18 -12.31
CA VAL A 151 26.32 -15.06 -12.00
C VAL A 151 26.28 -16.17 -13.04
N LEU A 152 26.36 -17.42 -12.61
CA LEU A 152 26.31 -18.60 -13.46
C LEU A 152 24.85 -19.03 -13.65
N VAL A 153 24.43 -19.13 -14.90
CA VAL A 153 23.06 -19.50 -15.30
C VAL A 153 23.11 -20.84 -16.03
N ASP A 154 22.27 -21.77 -15.60
CA ASP A 154 22.04 -23.03 -16.31
C ASP A 154 21.00 -22.79 -17.39
N SER A 155 21.43 -22.94 -18.65
CA SER A 155 20.58 -22.70 -19.81
C SER A 155 19.49 -23.75 -20.00
N GLU A 156 19.63 -24.96 -19.46
CA GLU A 156 18.60 -25.99 -19.55
C GLU A 156 17.55 -25.80 -18.46
N ARG A 157 17.98 -25.47 -17.23
CA ARG A 157 17.08 -25.23 -16.10
C ARG A 157 16.50 -23.83 -16.05
N GLN A 158 17.01 -22.91 -16.88
CA GLN A 158 16.65 -21.49 -16.87
C GLN A 158 16.75 -20.87 -15.47
N ALA A 159 17.78 -21.27 -14.72
CA ALA A 159 17.93 -20.92 -13.31
C ALA A 159 19.35 -20.42 -12.99
N VAL A 160 19.44 -19.52 -12.02
CA VAL A 160 20.72 -19.10 -11.44
C VAL A 160 21.24 -20.24 -10.57
N VAL A 161 22.45 -20.73 -10.87
CA VAL A 161 23.07 -21.87 -10.17
C VAL A 161 23.97 -21.40 -9.05
N LYS A 162 24.80 -20.38 -9.32
CA LYS A 162 25.87 -19.97 -8.41
C LYS A 162 26.41 -18.59 -8.74
N ALA A 163 26.88 -17.88 -7.73
CA ALA A 163 27.77 -16.72 -7.87
C ALA A 163 29.24 -17.17 -7.89
N GLY A 164 30.02 -16.69 -8.86
CA GLY A 164 31.46 -16.92 -8.93
C GLY A 164 32.24 -16.09 -7.92
N ASN A 165 33.58 -16.18 -7.97
CA ASN A 165 34.43 -15.31 -7.17
C ASN A 165 34.35 -13.87 -7.68
N TYR A 166 34.56 -12.92 -6.78
CA TYR A 166 34.66 -11.52 -7.17
C TYR A 166 35.82 -11.32 -8.16
N LEU A 167 35.58 -10.46 -9.14
CA LEU A 167 36.56 -10.11 -10.17
C LEU A 167 37.32 -8.87 -9.69
N PRO A 168 38.65 -8.81 -9.86
CA PRO A 168 39.43 -7.62 -9.58
C PRO A 168 38.94 -6.43 -10.43
#